data_AF-A0A6C0D779-F1
#
_entry.id   AF-A0A6C0D779-F1
#
_cell.length_a   1.000
_cell.length_b   1.000
_cell.length_c   1.000
_cell.angle_alpha   90.00
_cell.angle_beta   90.00
_cell.angle_gamma   90.00
#
_symmetry.space_group_name_H-M   'P 1'
#
loop_
_entity.id
_entity.type
_entity.pdbx_description
1 polymer ?
#
loop_
_entity_poly.entity_id
_entity_poly.type
_entity_poly.pdbx_seq_one_letter_code
_entity_poly.pdbx_strand_id
1 'polypeptide(L)' 'MVSGDFDQKEYQKMVFIMNALNDGWSVRKNQDTYIFKKKHENKVEIFQEDYLATFIVNNMCLNNPVVKK' A
#
# COMPACT_ATOMS: atom_id res chain seq x y z
N MET A 1 5.38 -24.85 18.87
CA MET A 1 5.03 -24.62 17.45
C MET A 1 4.46 -23.20 17.42
N VAL A 2 5.18 -22.23 16.87
CA VAL A 2 4.66 -20.86 16.78
C VAL A 2 3.60 -20.89 15.67
N SER A 3 2.33 -20.83 16.04
CA SER A 3 1.25 -20.54 15.10
C SER A 3 1.43 -19.09 14.68
N GLY A 4 2.33 -18.87 13.72
CA GLY A 4 2.58 -17.56 13.15
C GLY A 4 1.42 -17.23 12.24
N ASP A 5 0.31 -16.77 12.82
CA ASP A 5 -0.72 -16.07 12.07
C ASP A 5 -0.04 -14.84 11.46
N PHE A 6 0.40 -14.97 10.21
CA PHE A 6 0.84 -13.81 9.44
C PHE A 6 -0.36 -12.88 9.38
N ASP A 7 -0.26 -11.71 10.02
CA ASP A 7 -1.32 -10.72 10.02
C ASP A 7 -1.62 -10.36 8.57
N GLN A 8 -2.80 -10.78 8.10
CA GLN A 8 -3.26 -10.55 6.74
C GLN A 8 -3.17 -9.07 6.36
N LYS A 9 -3.37 -8.16 7.33
CA LYS A 9 -3.26 -6.71 7.11
C LYS A 9 -1.83 -6.29 6.81
N GLU A 10 -0.86 -6.89 7.50
CA GLU A 10 0.55 -6.60 7.30
C GLU A 10 1.02 -7.15 5.93
N TYR A 11 0.56 -8.33 5.55
CA TYR A 11 0.82 -8.87 4.20
C TYR A 11 0.24 -7.97 3.10
N GLN A 12 -1.01 -7.53 3.23
CA GLN A 12 -1.63 -6.62 2.27
C GLN A 12 -0.91 -5.26 2.19
N LYS A 13 -0.42 -4.75 3.32
CA LYS A 13 0.43 -3.56 3.38
C LYS A 13 1.73 -3.75 2.58
N MET A 14 2.40 -4.88 2.76
CA MET A 14 3.60 -5.23 2.00
C MET A 14 3.31 -5.29 0.49
N VAL A 15 2.24 -5.97 0.08
CA VAL A 15 1.84 -6.08 -1.34
C VAL A 15 1.58 -4.69 -1.94
N PHE A 16 0.84 -3.83 -1.24
CA PHE A 16 0.55 -2.47 -1.71
C PHE A 16 1.82 -1.64 -1.91
N ILE A 17 2.72 -1.66 -0.92
CA ILE A 17 4.02 -0.96 -1.00
C ILE A 17 4.84 -1.50 -2.17
N MET A 18 4.93 -2.82 -2.33
CA MET A 18 5.68 -3.44 -3.43
C MET A 18 5.11 -3.08 -4.80
N ASN A 19 3.79 -3.02 -4.95
CA ASN A 19 3.15 -2.56 -6.19
C ASN A 19 3.51 -1.11 -6.51
N ALA A 20 3.49 -0.22 -5.52
CA ALA A 20 3.89 1.17 -5.73
C ALA A 20 5.37 1.29 -6.14
N LEU A 21 6.26 0.53 -5.48
CA LEU A 21 7.68 0.49 -5.85
C LEU A 21 7.87 0.02 -7.29
N ASN A 22 7.14 -1.01 -7.73
CA ASN A 22 7.18 -1.52 -9.12
C ASN A 22 6.64 -0.50 -10.14
N ASP A 23 5.68 0.34 -9.76
CA ASP A 23 5.17 1.46 -10.58
C ASP A 23 6.09 2.72 -10.51
N GLY A 24 7.27 2.62 -9.90
CA GLY A 24 8.26 3.69 -9.87
C GLY A 24 8.03 4.75 -8.79
N TRP A 25 7.20 4.45 -7.78
CA TRP A 25 7.12 5.27 -6.58
C TRP A 25 8.31 4.99 -5.65
N SER A 26 8.70 6.00 -4.88
CA SER A 26 9.53 5.85 -3.68
C SER A 26 8.64 5.90 -2.45
N VAL A 27 8.83 4.97 -1.51
CA VAL A 27 8.04 4.91 -0.26
C VAL A 27 8.95 5.15 0.93
N ARG A 28 8.57 6.07 1.81
CA ARG A 28 9.28 6.36 3.07
C ARG A 28 8.33 6.23 4.25
N LYS A 29 8.66 5.40 5.23
CA LYS A 29 7.98 5.39 6.54
C LYS A 29 8.60 6.47 7.44
N ASN A 30 7.76 7.25 8.11
CA ASN A 30 8.16 8.22 9.12
C ASN A 30 7.16 8.17 10.28
N GLN A 31 7.58 7.63 11.43
CA GLN A 31 6.69 7.36 12.56
C GLN A 31 5.43 6.61 12.07
N ASP A 32 4.25 7.17 12.28
CA ASP A 32 2.96 6.57 11.95
C ASP A 32 2.48 6.99 10.55
N THR A 33 3.38 7.41 9.67
CA THR A 33 3.05 7.83 8.31
C THR A 33 3.88 7.13 7.23
N TYR A 34 3.26 6.92 6.08
CA TYR A 34 3.91 6.49 4.84
C TYR A 34 3.80 7.59 3.79
N ILE A 35 4.93 7.94 3.20
CA ILE A 35 5.05 8.97 2.17
C ILE A 35 5.44 8.29 0.86
N PHE A 36 4.54 8.32 -0.11
CA PHE A 36 4.75 7.84 -1.47
C PHE A 36 5.09 9.04 -2.35
N LYS A 37 6.19 8.97 -3.12
CA LYS A 37 6.60 10.02 -4.06
C LYS A 37 6.89 9.44 -5.43
N LYS A 38 6.36 10.06 -6.49
CA LYS A 38 6.69 9.70 -7.88
C LYS A 38 7.38 10.88 -8.55
N LYS A 39 8.71 10.83 -8.61
CA LYS A 39 9.58 11.95 -9.01
C LYS A 39 9.26 12.47 -10.41
N HIS A 40 8.98 11.58 -11.35
CA HIS A 40 8.71 11.95 -12.74
C HIS A 40 7.32 12.58 -12.95
N GLU A 41 6.42 12.46 -11.97
CA GLU A 41 5.05 13.01 -12.04
C GLU A 41 4.82 14.17 -11.04
N ASN A 42 5.84 14.56 -10.26
CA ASN A 42 5.72 15.50 -9.14
C ASN A 42 4.56 15.17 -8.16
N LYS A 43 4.21 13.88 -8.03
CA LYS A 43 3.16 13.41 -7.12
C LYS A 43 3.71 13.03 -5.76
N VAL A 44 2.97 13.37 -4.72
CA VAL A 44 3.22 12.98 -3.33
C VAL A 44 1.89 12.58 -2.70
N GLU A 45 1.86 11.40 -2.09
CA GLU A 45 0.74 10.91 -1.30
C GLU A 45 1.23 10.57 0.11
N ILE A 46 0.48 10.98 1.13
CA ILE A 46 0.83 10.78 2.53
C ILE A 46 -0.32 10.05 3.20
N PHE A 47 -0.01 8.91 3.80
CA PHE A 47 -0.98 8.09 4.51
C PHE A 47 -0.58 7.95 5.97
N GLN A 48 -1.52 8.17 6.89
CA GLN A 48 -1.38 7.66 8.26
C GLN A 48 -1.43 6.13 8.21
N GLU A 49 -0.69 5.43 9.07
CA GLU A 49 -0.57 3.97 9.04
C GLU A 49 -1.92 3.26 9.20
N ASP A 50 -2.75 3.71 10.14
CA ASP A 50 -4.11 3.18 10.36
C ASP A 50 -5.03 3.43 9.16
N TYR A 51 -4.87 4.60 8.53
CA TYR A 51 -5.63 4.96 7.34
C TYR A 51 -5.16 4.14 6.13
N LEU A 52 -3.86 3.90 5.98
CA LEU A 52 -3.31 3.08 4.91
C LEU A 52 -3.86 1.66 4.98
N ALA A 53 -3.91 1.06 6.18
CA ALA A 53 -4.50 -0.26 6.36
C ALA A 53 -5.97 -0.29 5.94
N THR A 54 -6.75 0.72 6.35
CA THR A 54 -8.17 0.85 5.97
C THR A 54 -8.33 1.06 4.46
N PHE A 55 -7.51 1.91 3.86
CA PHE A 55 -7.49 2.18 2.42
C PHE A 55 -7.22 0.91 1.62
N ILE A 56 -6.20 0.14 2.02
CA ILE A 56 -5.83 -1.12 1.37
C ILE A 56 -6.96 -2.13 1.46
N VAL A 57 -7.55 -2.34 2.64
CA VAL A 57 -8.69 -3.27 2.79
C VAL A 57 -9.86 -2.87 1.89
N ASN A 58 -10.16 -1.57 1.82
CA ASN A 58 -11.29 -1.05 1.04
C ASN A 58 -11.05 -1.05 -0.47
N ASN A 59 -9.79 -0.93 -0.94
CA ASN A 59 -9.47 -0.73 -2.36
C ASN A 59 -8.78 -1.93 -3.02
N MET A 60 -8.08 -2.79 -2.27
CA MET A 60 -7.32 -3.92 -2.80
C MET A 60 -8.12 -5.23 -2.82
N CYS A 61 -9.25 -5.31 -2.11
CA CYS A 61 -10.19 -6.44 -2.24
C CYS A 61 -10.98 -6.41 -3.57
N LEU A 62 -10.86 -5.33 -4.35
CA LEU A 62 -11.37 -5.24 -5.72
C LEU A 62 -10.42 -5.93 -6.71
N ASN A 63 -10.28 -7.25 -6.58
CA ASN A 63 -9.96 -8.09 -7.73
C ASN A 63 -11.19 -8.13 -8.64
N ASN A 64 -11.49 -7.03 -9.32
CA ASN A 64 -12.33 -7.08 -10.50
C ASN A 64 -11.39 -7.03 -11.71
N PRO A 65 -11.23 -8.11 -12.48
CA PRO A 65 -10.45 -8.05 -13.70
C PRO A 65 -11.09 -7.03 -14.63
N VAL A 66 -10.28 -6.04 -15.02
CA VAL A 66 -10.45 -5.07 -16.11
C VAL A 66 -11.74 -5.21 -16.92
N VAL A 67 -12.59 -4.18 -16.85
CA VAL A 67 -13.10 -3.56 -18.09
C VAL A 67 -13.09 -2.05 -17.90
N LYS A 68 -12.04 -1.40 -18.39
CA LYS A 68 -12.15 0.02 -18.78
C LYS A 68 -13.08 0.05 -20.00
N LYS A 69 -14.25 0.68 -19.87
CA LYS A 69 -15.03 1.19 -21.01
C LYS A 69 -14.79 2.69 -21.12
#